data_AF-A0A7Y1SX05-F1
#
_entry.id   AF-A0A7Y1SX05-F1
#
_cell.length_a   1.000
_cell.length_b   1.000
_cell.length_c   1.000
_cell.angle_alpha   90.00
_cell.angle_beta   90.00
_cell.angle_gamma   90.00
#
_symmetry.space_group_name_H-M   'P 1'
#
loop_
_entity.id
_entity.type
_entity.pdbx_description
1 polymer ?
#
loop_
_entity_poly.entity_id
_entity_poly.type
_entity_poly.pdbx_seq_one_letter_code
_entity_poly.pdbx_strand_id
1 'polypeptide(L)'
;MNMAVELGGNELRSPLIAASGTVGSVVEFAEVASLRPYGAAVAKSVAPVAWDGRKPPRMAPAGASMLNGIGIQNPGVEAWLQEFAPSFADLDVEVWASAVGHTVAEFARVAAAID
;
A
#
# COMPACT_ATOMS: atom_id res chain seq x y z
N MET A 1 -8.66 10.30 -24.54
CA MET A 1 -9.51 9.13 -24.23
C MET A 1 -9.90 9.25 -22.77
N ASN A 2 -11.19 9.14 -22.42
CA ASN A 2 -11.62 9.15 -21.02
C ASN A 2 -11.38 7.76 -20.43
N MET A 3 -10.66 7.68 -19.30
CA MET A 3 -10.35 6.44 -18.58
C MET A 3 -11.06 6.35 -17.23
N ALA A 4 -11.91 7.32 -16.89
CA ALA A 4 -12.56 7.36 -15.58
C ALA A 4 -13.48 6.14 -15.35
N VAL A 5 -13.49 5.62 -14.13
CA VAL A 5 -14.30 4.47 -13.69
C VAL A 5 -14.83 4.70 -12.27
N GLU A 6 -15.94 4.06 -11.95
CA GLU A 6 -16.45 3.98 -10.58
C GLU A 6 -16.08 2.61 -9.97
N LEU A 7 -15.52 2.60 -8.76
CA LEU A 7 -15.16 1.38 -8.04
C LEU A 7 -15.42 1.53 -6.55
N GLY A 8 -16.29 0.67 -6.00
CA GLY A 8 -16.60 0.68 -4.57
C GLY A 8 -17.20 2.00 -4.07
N GLY A 9 -17.87 2.77 -4.94
CA GLY A 9 -18.41 4.09 -4.64
C GLY A 9 -17.45 5.26 -4.83
N ASN A 10 -16.21 5.02 -5.27
CA ASN A 10 -15.22 6.06 -5.55
C ASN A 10 -15.08 6.30 -7.06
N GLU A 11 -15.00 7.57 -7.46
CA GLU A 11 -14.70 7.97 -8.84
C GLU A 11 -13.19 8.05 -9.05
N LEU A 12 -12.64 7.16 -9.87
CA LEU A 12 -11.22 7.11 -10.18
C LEU A 12 -10.96 7.67 -11.58
N ARG A 13 -9.92 8.50 -11.72
CA ARG A 13 -9.52 9.09 -13.02
C ARG A 13 -9.08 8.05 -14.06
N SER A 14 -8.66 6.87 -13.60
CA SER A 14 -8.22 5.74 -14.43
C SER A 14 -8.47 4.42 -13.68
N PRO A 15 -8.58 3.27 -14.38
CA PRO A 15 -8.71 1.96 -13.74
C PRO A 15 -7.37 1.41 -13.22
N LEU A 16 -6.26 2.13 -13.41
CA LEU A 16 -4.94 1.67 -13.00
C LEU A 16 -4.79 1.87 -11.49
N ILE A 17 -4.55 0.78 -10.77
CA ILE A 17 -4.35 0.80 -9.32
C ILE A 17 -2.98 0.18 -9.02
N ALA A 18 -2.11 0.93 -8.36
CA ALA A 18 -0.83 0.38 -7.91
C ALA A 18 -1.06 -0.62 -6.77
N ALA A 19 -0.60 -1.86 -6.95
CA ALA A 19 -0.81 -2.91 -5.97
C ALA A 19 -0.03 -2.66 -4.67
N SER A 20 -0.56 -3.15 -3.55
CA SER A 20 0.09 -2.97 -2.24
C SER A 20 1.50 -3.56 -2.23
N GLY A 21 2.47 -2.74 -1.82
CA GLY A 21 3.88 -3.14 -1.72
C GLY A 21 4.64 -3.20 -3.04
N THR A 22 4.08 -2.71 -4.16
CA THR A 22 4.84 -2.52 -5.41
C THR A 22 5.34 -1.08 -5.61
N VAL A 23 4.85 -0.14 -4.80
CA VAL A 23 5.20 1.29 -4.85
C VAL A 23 5.69 1.82 -3.49
N GLY A 24 6.31 0.97 -2.68
CA GLY A 24 6.85 1.35 -1.36
C GLY A 24 5.78 1.97 -0.45
N SER A 25 6.10 3.13 0.13
CA SER A 25 5.19 3.96 0.92
C SER A 25 4.25 4.85 0.08
N VAL A 26 4.26 4.73 -1.24
CA VAL A 26 3.66 5.68 -2.22
C VAL A 26 4.38 7.04 -2.25
N VAL A 27 4.73 7.60 -1.08
CA VAL A 27 5.48 8.85 -0.94
C VAL A 27 6.85 8.74 -1.62
N GLU A 28 7.63 7.71 -1.27
CA GLU A 28 8.94 7.45 -1.89
C GLU A 28 8.83 7.24 -3.41
N PHE A 29 7.73 6.63 -3.87
CA PHE A 29 7.51 6.42 -5.31
C PHE A 29 7.20 7.74 -6.03
N ALA A 30 6.46 8.65 -5.38
CA ALA A 30 6.13 9.96 -5.92
C ALA A 30 7.37 10.84 -6.15
N GLU A 31 8.46 10.59 -5.40
CA GLU A 31 9.74 11.29 -5.57
C GLU A 31 10.48 10.88 -6.87
N VAL A 32 10.25 9.66 -7.36
CA VAL A 32 10.99 9.10 -8.50
C VAL A 32 10.14 8.91 -9.76
N ALA A 33 8.81 8.90 -9.63
CA ALA A 33 7.88 8.67 -10.73
C ALA A 33 6.53 9.37 -10.53
N SER A 34 5.88 9.74 -11.63
CA SER A 34 4.56 10.37 -11.58
C SER A 34 3.46 9.35 -11.24
N LEU A 35 2.62 9.71 -10.28
CA LEU A 35 1.42 8.94 -9.92
C LEU A 35 0.18 9.28 -10.76
N ARG A 36 0.27 10.29 -11.64
CA ARG A 36 -0.84 10.76 -12.50
C ARG A 36 -1.54 9.68 -13.33
N PRO A 37 -0.88 8.63 -13.83
CA PRO A 37 -1.57 7.58 -14.58
C PRO A 37 -2.52 6.73 -13.73
N TYR A 38 -2.32 6.69 -12.41
CA TYR A 38 -3.10 5.84 -11.51
C TYR A 38 -4.41 6.52 -11.10
N GLY A 39 -5.46 5.71 -10.99
CA GLY A 39 -6.68 6.06 -10.27
C GLY A 39 -6.44 6.09 -8.77
N ALA A 40 -5.77 5.05 -8.26
CA ALA A 40 -5.40 4.92 -6.85
C ALA A 40 -4.05 4.22 -6.66
N ALA A 41 -3.41 4.41 -5.51
CA ALA A 41 -2.23 3.67 -5.08
C ALA A 41 -2.50 3.02 -3.73
N VAL A 42 -2.27 1.70 -3.63
CA VAL A 42 -2.48 0.99 -2.37
C VAL A 42 -1.18 1.01 -1.56
N ALA A 43 -1.21 1.64 -0.39
CA ALA A 43 -0.08 1.65 0.53
C ALA A 43 0.29 0.22 1.00
N LYS A 44 1.52 0.04 1.45
CA LYS A 44 1.99 -1.25 1.97
C LYS A 44 1.10 -1.71 3.13
N SER A 45 0.71 -2.98 3.13
CA SER A 45 -0.09 -3.56 4.21
C SER A 45 0.54 -3.34 5.58
N VAL A 46 -0.26 -2.85 6.53
CA VAL A 46 0.14 -2.56 7.91
C VAL A 46 -0.54 -3.51 8.89
N ALA A 47 0.19 -3.90 9.94
CA ALA A 47 -0.26 -4.83 10.97
C ALA A 47 -0.54 -4.10 12.30
N PRO A 48 -1.12 -4.76 13.32
CA PRO A 48 -1.38 -4.12 14.61
C PRO A 48 -0.11 -3.75 15.38
N VAL A 49 1.03 -4.38 15.04
CA VAL A 49 2.35 -4.16 15.63
C VAL A 49 3.41 -4.28 14.54
N ALA A 50 4.61 -3.78 14.80
CA ALA A 50 5.72 -3.88 13.86
C ALA A 50 6.06 -5.35 13.52
N TRP A 51 6.21 -5.63 12.23
CA TRP A 51 6.70 -6.91 11.73
C TRP A 51 8.00 -6.70 10.97
N ASP A 52 9.05 -7.46 11.33
CA ASP A 52 10.39 -7.35 10.71
C ASP A 52 10.45 -7.94 9.29
N GLY A 53 9.47 -8.75 8.92
CA GLY A 53 9.50 -9.58 7.72
C GLY A 53 10.43 -10.79 7.85
N ARG A 54 10.60 -11.54 6.75
CA ARG A 54 11.42 -12.78 6.71
C ARG A 54 12.91 -12.48 6.71
N LYS A 55 13.84 -13.43 6.83
CA LYS A 55 15.27 -13.12 6.57
C LYS A 55 15.55 -13.07 5.05
N PRO A 56 16.54 -12.28 4.58
CA PRO A 56 17.00 -12.39 3.19
C PRO A 56 17.61 -13.78 2.90
N PRO A 57 17.56 -14.25 1.64
CA PRO A 57 16.97 -13.60 0.46
C PRO A 57 15.42 -13.61 0.51
N ARG A 58 14.80 -12.46 0.20
CA ARG A 58 13.33 -12.29 0.19
C ARG A 58 12.73 -12.16 -1.21
N MET A 59 13.57 -12.19 -2.25
CA MET A 59 13.17 -12.08 -3.65
C MET A 59 14.04 -12.97 -4.52
N ALA A 60 13.48 -13.52 -5.59
CA ALA A 60 14.21 -14.31 -6.58
C ALA A 60 13.60 -14.10 -7.98
N PRO A 61 14.42 -13.99 -9.04
CA PRO A 61 13.90 -13.93 -10.41
C PRO A 61 13.22 -15.25 -10.79
N ALA A 62 12.15 -15.16 -11.58
CA ALA A 62 11.40 -16.30 -12.08
C ALA A 62 10.97 -16.05 -13.54
N GLY A 63 11.86 -16.37 -14.49
CA GLY A 63 11.63 -16.10 -15.91
C GLY A 63 11.43 -14.60 -16.17
N ALA A 64 10.31 -14.22 -16.77
CA ALA A 64 9.90 -12.83 -17.00
C ALA A 64 9.23 -12.16 -15.77
N SER A 65 9.38 -12.75 -14.58
CA SER A 65 8.71 -12.33 -13.35
C SER A 65 9.62 -12.50 -12.13
N MET A 66 9.06 -12.41 -10.91
CA MET A 66 9.80 -12.51 -9.66
C MET A 66 8.95 -13.18 -8.57
N LEU A 67 9.59 -14.00 -7.74
CA LEU A 67 9.05 -14.49 -6.48
C LEU A 67 9.40 -13.53 -5.35
N ASN A 68 8.47 -13.29 -4.43
CA ASN A 68 8.74 -12.53 -3.21
C ASN A 68 8.27 -13.30 -1.97
N GLY A 69 9.02 -13.13 -0.89
CA GLY A 69 8.78 -13.65 0.44
C GLY A 69 9.13 -12.59 1.48
N ILE A 70 8.52 -11.40 1.36
CA ILE A 70 8.87 -10.26 2.23
C ILE A 70 8.49 -10.54 3.69
N GLY A 71 7.37 -11.24 3.92
CA GLY A 71 6.80 -11.41 5.26
C GLY A 71 6.10 -10.16 5.79
N ILE A 72 5.63 -9.29 4.88
CA ILE A 72 4.88 -8.06 5.19
C ILE A 72 5.60 -7.20 6.24
N GLN A 73 6.88 -6.90 5.98
CA GLN A 73 7.62 -5.97 6.82
C GLN A 73 6.88 -4.62 6.89
N ASN A 74 6.56 -4.17 8.09
CA ASN A 74 5.80 -2.95 8.34
C ASN A 74 6.06 -2.43 9.78
N PRO A 75 5.89 -1.13 10.06
CA PRO A 75 6.21 -0.53 11.35
C PRO A 75 5.10 -0.71 12.42
N GLY A 76 3.96 -1.31 12.06
CA GLY A 76 2.75 -1.31 12.87
C GLY A 76 1.88 -0.07 12.61
N VAL A 77 0.57 -0.19 12.89
CA VAL A 77 -0.42 0.80 12.49
C VAL A 77 -0.23 2.16 13.17
N GLU A 78 0.12 2.18 14.45
CA GLU A 78 0.31 3.42 15.19
C GLU A 78 1.50 4.25 14.64
N ALA A 79 2.64 3.59 14.38
CA ALA A 79 3.80 4.26 13.79
C ALA A 79 3.52 4.69 12.34
N TRP A 80 2.84 3.83 11.58
CA TRP A 80 2.50 4.13 10.19
C TRP A 80 1.61 5.38 10.03
N LEU A 81 0.61 5.53 10.91
CA LEU A 81 -0.26 6.71 10.96
C LEU A 81 0.48 8.00 11.32
N GLN A 82 1.57 7.92 12.09
CA GLN A 82 2.36 9.08 12.46
C GLN A 82 3.36 9.48 11.38
N GLU A 83 3.98 8.49 10.72
CA GLU A 83 5.11 8.72 9.81
C GLU A 83 4.68 8.91 8.35
N PHE A 84 3.68 8.15 7.88
CA PHE A 84 3.34 8.10 6.45
C PHE A 84 2.02 8.75 6.11
N ALA A 85 0.98 8.51 6.92
CA ALA A 85 -0.37 8.99 6.61
C ALA A 85 -0.47 10.52 6.39
N PRO A 86 0.23 11.40 7.15
CA PRO A 86 0.16 12.83 6.93
C PRO A 86 0.67 13.26 5.54
N SER A 87 1.65 12.53 5.00
CA SER A 87 2.30 12.83 3.73
C SER A 87 1.43 12.47 2.51
N PHE A 88 0.34 11.72 2.68
CA PHE A 88 -0.54 11.36 1.56
C PHE A 88 -1.40 12.52 1.07
N ALA A 89 -1.67 13.51 1.91
CA ALA A 89 -2.48 14.68 1.55
C ALA A 89 -1.84 15.51 0.41
N ASP A 90 -0.52 15.44 0.26
CA ASP A 90 0.25 16.17 -0.75
C ASP A 90 0.40 15.40 -2.08
N LEU A 91 -0.15 14.18 -2.18
CA LEU A 91 -0.01 13.32 -3.35
C LEU A 91 -1.13 13.57 -4.38
N ASP A 92 -0.77 13.63 -5.67
CA ASP A 92 -1.72 13.72 -6.80
C ASP A 92 -2.29 12.33 -7.17
N VAL A 93 -2.65 11.52 -6.16
CA VAL A 93 -3.33 10.23 -6.34
C VAL A 93 -4.12 9.89 -5.08
N GLU A 94 -5.23 9.19 -5.25
CA GLU A 94 -5.95 8.61 -4.12
C GLU A 94 -5.12 7.48 -3.50
N VAL A 95 -4.88 7.53 -2.18
CA VAL A 95 -4.12 6.50 -1.47
C VAL A 95 -5.08 5.62 -0.68
N TRP A 96 -5.04 4.32 -0.95
CA TRP A 96 -5.82 3.32 -0.21
C TRP A 96 -4.94 2.59 0.78
N ALA A 97 -5.41 2.49 2.02
CA ALA A 97 -4.70 1.74 3.04
C ALA A 97 -4.93 0.22 2.87
N SER A 98 -3.97 -0.59 3.32
CA SER A 98 -4.07 -2.05 3.30
C SER A 98 -3.86 -2.58 4.72
N ALA A 99 -4.81 -3.33 5.24
CA ALA A 99 -4.75 -3.93 6.57
C ALA A 99 -4.33 -5.40 6.50
N VAL A 100 -3.58 -5.85 7.49
CA VAL A 100 -3.29 -7.28 7.72
C VAL A 100 -3.32 -7.60 9.22
N GLY A 101 -3.68 -8.84 9.54
CA GLY A 101 -3.60 -9.40 10.89
C GLY A 101 -3.54 -10.92 10.81
N HIS A 102 -2.99 -11.58 11.84
CA HIS A 102 -3.01 -13.04 11.96
C HIS A 102 -4.36 -13.56 12.43
N THR A 103 -5.19 -12.70 13.01
CA THR A 103 -6.55 -13.02 13.46
C THR A 103 -7.55 -11.99 12.93
N VAL A 104 -8.84 -12.36 12.94
CA VAL A 104 -9.93 -11.44 12.59
C VAL A 104 -9.93 -10.21 13.50
N ALA A 105 -9.67 -10.40 14.81
CA ALA A 105 -9.62 -9.30 15.77
C ALA A 105 -8.46 -8.33 15.48
N GLU A 106 -7.29 -8.86 15.11
CA GLU A 106 -6.15 -8.04 14.70
C GLU A 106 -6.45 -7.26 13.42
N PHE A 107 -7.01 -7.92 12.40
CA PHE A 107 -7.40 -7.25 11.16
C PHE A 107 -8.43 -6.14 11.43
N ALA A 108 -9.46 -6.41 12.23
CA ALA A 108 -10.48 -5.43 12.59
C ALA A 108 -9.90 -4.22 13.34
N ARG A 109 -8.95 -4.46 14.27
CA ARG A 109 -8.26 -3.37 14.98
C ARG A 109 -7.51 -2.45 14.01
N VAL A 110 -6.80 -3.03 13.04
CA VAL A 110 -6.05 -2.24 12.05
C VAL A 110 -7.00 -1.49 11.13
N ALA A 111 -8.03 -2.17 10.61
CA ALA A 111 -9.04 -1.55 9.74
C ALA A 111 -9.71 -0.35 10.42
N ALA A 112 -10.10 -0.48 11.70
CA ALA A 112 -10.71 0.61 12.45
C ALA A 112 -9.75 1.78 12.76
N ALA A 113 -8.44 1.57 12.69
CA ALA A 113 -7.45 2.62 12.95
C ALA A 113 -7.09 3.42 11.68
N ILE A 114 -7.38 2.88 10.49
CA ILE A 114 -7.03 3.48 9.19
C ILE A 114 -8.27 3.91 8.37
N ASP A 115 -9.46 3.77 8.94
CA ASP A 115 -10.74 4.31 8.43
C ASP A 115 -10.84 5.82 8.76
#